data_AF-A0AAU2X152-F1
#
_entry.id   AF-A0AAU2X152-F1
#
_cell.length_a   1.000
_cell.length_b   1.000
_cell.length_c   1.000
_cell.angle_alpha   90.00
_cell.angle_beta   90.00
_cell.angle_gamma   90.00
#
_symmetry.space_group_name_H-M   'P 1'
#
loop_
_entity.id
_entity.type
_entity.pdbx_description
1 polymer ?
#
loop_
_entity_poly.entity_id
_entity_poly.type
_entity_poly.pdbx_seq_one_letter_code
_entity_poly.pdbx_strand_id
1 'polypeptide(L)'
;MSSSPAALCGRILPRLEGGIRHEVFADGSAPGLVAYAIAHGSAEELVVLAKNPAVAPDDLVVLAAHTSEPQQAEHLFANSSAPREAMVRVMPFAAGSLMPTLLDHRDVLRLDAARCASVAVESEDPHVVRSALLVVDGDFLPLSPAVVLRGCLGLLWADGREAASQALRDVRDRVAGDLSAPVRDAFADPFAPASLGRALAYESSPPVLLEHLRRCRGRDEALVRLHAPRDAIDWAFVVEAHRHEPLPGFVLAALARQVGCPDELRTSSPEQDGTAGGRPGALRPKAVPREPEDVRLGELGNAAVAALAHEYYLTGVLSASAILREGRPASAAFEIIASSARERDHDVARAIAELTRPVLGEDADAWVVALNLLGDFVGTLPELVGTASAVAR
;
A
#
# COMPACT_ATOMS: atom_id res chain seq x y z
N MET A 1 -8.36 39.51 9.89
CA MET A 1 -7.06 38.81 9.76
C MET A 1 -7.34 37.32 9.87
N SER A 2 -7.19 36.56 8.80
CA SER A 2 -7.35 35.10 8.86
C SER A 2 -6.17 34.52 9.64
N SER A 3 -6.43 33.84 10.77
CA SER A 3 -5.38 33.14 11.51
C SER A 3 -4.92 31.94 10.69
N SER A 4 -3.60 31.74 10.54
CA SER A 4 -3.07 30.57 9.84
C SER A 4 -3.53 29.27 10.51
N PRO A 5 -3.72 28.16 9.76
CA PRO A 5 -4.14 26.89 10.34
C PRO A 5 -3.22 26.39 11.47
N ALA A 6 -1.90 26.54 11.32
CA ALA A 6 -0.94 26.21 12.36
C ALA A 6 -1.13 27.04 13.66
N ALA A 7 -1.49 28.33 13.55
CA ALA A 7 -1.79 29.17 14.71
C ALA A 7 -3.11 28.77 15.40
N LEU A 8 -4.04 28.13 14.68
CA LEU A 8 -5.23 27.55 15.28
C LEU A 8 -4.87 26.27 16.05
N CYS A 9 -4.11 25.35 15.45
CA CYS A 9 -3.58 24.16 16.12
C CYS A 9 -2.82 24.52 17.41
N GLY A 10 -1.95 25.54 17.36
CA GLY A 10 -1.20 26.03 18.53
C GLY A 10 -2.04 26.57 19.67
N ARG A 11 -3.29 26.99 19.42
CA ARG A 11 -4.23 27.44 20.46
C ARG A 11 -5.08 26.30 21.03
N ILE A 12 -5.38 25.29 20.22
CA ILE A 12 -6.34 24.23 20.58
C ILE A 12 -5.61 23.04 21.18
N LEU A 13 -4.59 22.51 20.50
CA LEU A 13 -3.94 21.24 20.86
C LEU A 13 -3.31 21.22 22.27
N PRO A 14 -2.74 22.31 22.81
CA PRO A 14 -2.24 22.32 24.19
C PRO A 14 -3.35 22.22 25.26
N ARG A 15 -4.62 22.44 24.89
CA ARG A 15 -5.77 22.42 25.80
C ARG A 15 -6.57 21.12 25.75
N LEU A 16 -6.27 20.24 24.81
CA LEU A 16 -6.92 18.94 24.69
C LEU A 16 -6.33 17.96 25.70
N GLU A 17 -7.19 17.10 26.25
CA GLU A 17 -6.74 15.96 27.05
C GLU A 17 -5.96 14.98 26.16
N GLY A 18 -5.05 14.20 26.77
CA GLY A 18 -4.12 13.33 26.03
C GLY A 18 -4.80 12.37 25.04
N GLY A 19 -5.93 11.77 25.44
CA GLY A 19 -6.70 10.87 24.56
C GLY A 19 -7.27 11.57 23.33
N ILE A 20 -7.94 12.71 23.53
CA ILE A 20 -8.52 13.52 22.44
C ILE A 20 -7.40 14.06 21.53
N ARG A 21 -6.28 14.47 22.12
CA ARG A 21 -5.13 14.94 21.36
C ARG A 21 -4.57 13.85 20.47
N HIS A 22 -4.41 12.63 21.00
CA HIS A 22 -3.97 11.48 20.22
C HIS A 22 -4.92 11.18 19.04
N GLU A 23 -6.23 11.21 19.26
CA GLU A 23 -7.23 11.03 18.20
C GLU A 23 -7.10 12.07 17.08
N VAL A 24 -6.83 13.34 17.42
CA VAL A 24 -6.61 14.39 16.41
C VAL A 24 -5.36 14.12 15.56
N PHE A 25 -4.28 13.60 16.16
CA PHE A 25 -3.09 13.18 15.41
C PHE A 25 -3.33 11.93 14.57
N ALA A 26 -4.12 10.98 15.09
CA ALA A 26 -4.50 9.75 14.40
C ALA A 26 -5.43 10.01 13.21
N ASP A 27 -6.25 11.07 13.26
CA ASP A 27 -7.03 11.53 12.11
C ASP A 27 -6.15 12.18 11.04
N GLY A 28 -5.19 13.04 11.44
CA GLY A 28 -4.15 13.59 10.55
C GLY A 28 -4.62 14.53 9.46
N SER A 29 -5.93 14.77 9.33
CA SER A 29 -6.51 15.59 8.25
C SER A 29 -6.52 17.10 8.56
N ALA A 30 -6.25 17.47 9.81
CA ALA A 30 -6.35 18.85 10.27
C ALA A 30 -5.28 19.75 9.62
N PRO A 31 -5.65 20.82 8.90
CA PRO A 31 -4.69 21.71 8.26
C PRO A 31 -3.72 22.36 9.26
N GLY A 32 -2.42 22.28 8.99
CA GLY A 32 -1.38 22.84 9.86
C GLY A 32 -0.98 21.96 11.05
N LEU A 33 -1.57 20.77 11.18
CA LEU A 33 -1.24 19.80 12.24
C LEU A 33 0.22 19.35 12.17
N VAL A 34 0.73 19.01 10.98
CA VAL A 34 2.14 18.61 10.80
C VAL A 34 3.11 19.73 11.16
N ALA A 35 2.83 20.96 10.72
CA ALA A 35 3.63 22.12 11.09
C ALA A 35 3.65 22.37 12.61
N TYR A 36 2.51 22.17 13.29
CA TYR A 36 2.45 22.23 14.74
C TYR A 36 3.26 21.09 15.39
N ALA A 37 3.12 19.86 14.90
CA ALA A 37 3.80 18.67 15.42
C ALA A 37 5.33 18.81 15.36
N ILE A 38 5.85 19.33 14.25
CA ILE A 38 7.28 19.56 14.08
C ILE A 38 7.80 20.60 15.08
N ALA A 39 7.02 21.64 15.35
CA ALA A 39 7.46 22.74 16.22
C ALA A 39 7.24 22.47 17.72
N HIS A 40 6.22 21.69 18.09
CA HIS A 40 5.77 21.55 19.49
C HIS A 40 5.32 20.14 19.87
N GLY A 41 5.29 19.21 18.90
CA GLY A 41 4.79 17.86 19.12
C GLY A 41 5.78 16.98 19.86
N SER A 42 5.27 15.91 20.45
CA SER A 42 6.11 14.84 21.02
C SER A 42 6.64 13.91 19.92
N ALA A 43 7.66 13.12 20.24
CA ALA A 43 8.14 12.06 19.34
C ALA A 43 7.04 11.05 18.99
N GLU A 44 6.17 10.74 19.95
CA GLU A 44 5.02 9.86 19.75
C GLU A 44 4.02 10.44 18.74
N GLU A 45 3.73 11.73 18.82
CA GLU A 45 2.82 12.42 17.88
C GLU A 45 3.39 12.45 16.46
N LEU A 46 4.70 12.66 16.33
CA LEU A 46 5.39 12.58 15.04
C LEU A 46 5.35 11.17 14.44
N VAL A 47 5.46 10.13 15.28
CA VAL A 47 5.30 8.72 14.87
C VAL A 47 3.87 8.42 14.43
N VAL A 48 2.86 8.93 15.14
CA VAL A 48 1.44 8.77 14.75
C VAL A 48 1.20 9.39 13.37
N LEU A 49 1.68 10.61 13.14
CA LEU A 49 1.57 11.26 11.82
C LEU A 49 2.34 10.51 10.73
N ALA A 50 3.54 10.01 11.04
CA ALA A 50 4.34 9.23 10.11
C ALA A 50 3.62 7.97 9.63
N LYS A 51 2.82 7.33 10.50
CA LYS A 51 2.03 6.13 10.17
C LYS A 51 0.74 6.42 9.40
N ASN A 52 0.24 7.65 9.50
CA ASN A 52 -1.11 7.96 9.08
C ASN A 52 -1.18 8.24 7.55
N PRO A 53 -1.90 7.41 6.77
CA PRO A 53 -2.03 7.60 5.32
C PRO A 53 -2.94 8.78 4.95
N ALA A 54 -3.73 9.33 5.87
CA ALA A 54 -4.58 10.49 5.64
C ALA A 54 -3.78 11.82 5.64
N VAL A 55 -2.53 11.82 6.10
CA VAL A 55 -1.66 13.00 6.03
C VAL A 55 -1.37 13.31 4.58
N ALA A 56 -1.53 14.59 4.21
CA ALA A 56 -1.31 15.04 2.84
C ALA A 56 0.13 14.72 2.37
N PRO A 57 0.35 14.30 1.10
CA PRO A 57 1.68 13.96 0.62
C PRO A 57 2.73 15.08 0.80
N ASP A 58 2.34 16.34 0.59
CA ASP A 58 3.23 17.49 0.79
C ASP A 58 3.65 17.64 2.27
N ASP A 59 2.73 17.37 3.20
CA ASP A 59 3.03 17.38 4.63
C ASP A 59 3.95 16.22 5.04
N LEU A 60 3.83 15.05 4.39
CA LEU A 60 4.76 13.93 4.59
C LEU A 60 6.18 14.25 4.12
N VAL A 61 6.35 15.06 3.05
CA VAL A 61 7.67 15.58 2.65
C VAL A 61 8.25 16.51 3.72
N VAL A 62 7.42 17.41 4.26
CA VAL A 62 7.85 18.32 5.33
C VAL A 62 8.21 17.53 6.59
N LEU A 63 7.42 16.51 6.95
CA LEU A 63 7.69 15.63 8.09
C LEU A 63 9.01 14.85 7.89
N ALA A 64 9.24 14.29 6.70
CA ALA A 64 10.48 13.63 6.33
C ALA A 64 11.71 14.55 6.45
N ALA A 65 11.57 15.84 6.14
CA ALA A 65 12.65 16.82 6.26
C ALA A 65 13.08 17.12 7.70
N HIS A 66 12.23 16.83 8.68
CA HIS A 66 12.49 17.06 10.11
C HIS A 66 12.65 15.74 10.88
N THR A 67 12.65 14.61 10.18
CA THR A 67 12.80 13.30 10.81
C THR A 67 14.27 13.02 11.09
N SER A 68 14.61 12.83 12.36
CA SER A 68 15.92 12.34 12.80
C SER A 68 15.87 10.99 13.53
N GLU A 69 14.67 10.56 13.94
CA GLU A 69 14.45 9.34 14.70
C GLU A 69 14.25 8.13 13.78
N PRO A 70 14.99 7.02 13.97
CA PRO A 70 14.87 5.82 13.13
C PRO A 70 13.45 5.25 13.06
N GLN A 71 12.73 5.24 14.19
CA GLN A 71 11.37 4.71 14.26
C GLN A 71 10.39 5.55 13.43
N GLN A 72 10.53 6.87 13.45
CA GLN A 72 9.71 7.77 12.63
C GLN A 72 10.05 7.58 11.14
N ALA A 73 11.33 7.46 10.81
CA ALA A 73 11.80 7.20 9.45
C ALA A 73 11.24 5.88 8.88
N GLU A 74 11.22 4.83 9.70
CA GLU A 74 10.64 3.54 9.35
C GLU A 74 9.15 3.66 9.01
N HIS A 75 8.37 4.33 9.87
CA HIS A 75 6.94 4.52 9.63
C HIS A 75 6.66 5.40 8.41
N LEU A 76 7.43 6.47 8.20
CA LEU A 76 7.34 7.29 7.00
C LEU A 76 7.66 6.51 5.73
N PHE A 77 8.68 5.64 5.77
CA PHE A 77 9.07 4.82 4.64
C PHE A 77 7.98 3.79 4.29
N ALA A 78 7.35 3.18 5.30
CA ALA A 78 6.27 2.22 5.13
C ALA A 78 4.91 2.88 4.77
N ASN A 79 4.73 4.18 5.00
CA ASN A 79 3.46 4.86 4.77
C ASN A 79 3.09 4.87 3.28
N SER A 80 1.92 4.32 2.95
CA SER A 80 1.44 4.16 1.57
C SER A 80 1.15 5.47 0.83
N SER A 81 0.92 6.55 1.58
CA SER A 81 0.72 7.90 1.06
C SER A 81 2.02 8.70 0.96
N ALA A 82 3.12 8.23 1.55
CA ALA A 82 4.39 8.93 1.50
C ALA A 82 4.88 9.02 0.05
N PRO A 83 5.11 10.24 -0.47
CA PRO A 83 5.68 10.39 -1.79
C PRO A 83 7.11 9.88 -1.80
N ARG A 84 7.57 9.47 -2.98
CA ARG A 84 8.93 8.98 -3.23
C ARG A 84 10.01 9.88 -2.62
N GLU A 85 9.87 11.20 -2.75
CA GLU A 85 10.83 12.17 -2.19
C GLU A 85 10.96 12.02 -0.67
N ALA A 86 9.85 11.88 0.05
CA ALA A 86 9.85 11.66 1.49
C ALA A 86 10.55 10.33 1.84
N MET A 87 10.23 9.25 1.10
CA MET A 87 10.83 7.94 1.31
C MET A 87 12.36 7.94 1.09
N VAL A 88 12.83 8.53 -0.02
CA VAL A 88 14.26 8.67 -0.32
C VAL A 88 14.97 9.43 0.80
N ARG A 89 14.35 10.50 1.31
CA ARG A 89 14.93 11.34 2.36
C ARG A 89 15.08 10.61 3.68
N VAL A 90 14.10 9.79 4.08
CA VAL A 90 14.14 9.08 5.37
C VAL A 90 14.91 7.76 5.32
N MET A 91 15.12 7.21 4.12
CA MET A 91 15.76 5.91 3.91
C MET A 91 17.11 5.72 4.63
N PRO A 92 18.05 6.69 4.69
CA PRO A 92 19.29 6.50 5.44
C PRO A 92 19.08 6.24 6.93
N PHE A 93 18.04 6.83 7.53
CA PHE A 93 17.68 6.61 8.94
C PHE A 93 16.90 5.32 9.14
N ALA A 94 16.14 4.93 8.11
CA ALA A 94 15.24 3.79 8.14
C ALA A 94 15.98 2.45 7.86
N ALA A 95 17.07 2.50 7.10
CA ALA A 95 17.84 1.34 6.62
C ALA A 95 18.25 0.35 7.72
N GLY A 96 18.72 0.84 8.87
CA GLY A 96 19.22 -0.01 9.96
C GLY A 96 18.14 -0.86 10.63
N SER A 97 16.89 -0.37 10.67
CA SER A 97 15.74 -1.06 11.29
C SER A 97 14.91 -1.85 10.27
N LEU A 98 14.75 -1.30 9.06
CA LEU A 98 13.87 -1.89 8.05
C LEU A 98 14.43 -3.11 7.35
N MET A 99 15.74 -3.19 7.11
CA MET A 99 16.27 -4.25 6.24
C MET A 99 16.08 -5.67 6.81
N PRO A 100 16.32 -5.93 8.12
CA PRO A 100 15.98 -7.23 8.71
C PRO A 100 14.47 -7.51 8.64
N THR A 101 13.66 -6.50 8.96
CA THR A 101 12.19 -6.59 9.02
C THR A 101 11.56 -6.82 7.64
N LEU A 102 12.08 -6.20 6.57
CA LEU A 102 11.65 -6.41 5.18
C LEU A 102 12.05 -7.79 4.66
N LEU A 103 13.16 -8.35 5.14
CA LEU A 103 13.59 -9.71 4.79
C LEU A 103 12.78 -10.79 5.54
N ASP A 104 12.39 -10.53 6.79
CA ASP A 104 11.67 -11.48 7.65
C ASP A 104 10.14 -11.44 7.46
N HIS A 105 9.54 -10.28 7.17
CA HIS A 105 8.09 -10.15 7.02
C HIS A 105 7.64 -10.27 5.56
N ARG A 106 7.69 -11.50 5.05
CA ARG A 106 7.17 -11.87 3.72
C ARG A 106 5.67 -11.55 3.52
N ASP A 107 4.87 -11.52 4.58
CA ASP A 107 3.41 -11.49 4.43
C ASP A 107 2.75 -10.10 4.52
N VAL A 108 3.43 -9.08 5.07
CA VAL A 108 2.68 -7.88 5.54
C VAL A 108 2.44 -6.84 4.45
N LEU A 109 3.24 -6.70 3.39
CA LEU A 109 2.97 -5.67 2.36
C LEU A 109 3.49 -6.04 0.96
N ARG A 110 2.70 -6.79 0.17
CA ARG A 110 3.08 -7.16 -1.21
C ARG A 110 3.32 -5.95 -2.13
N LEU A 111 2.44 -4.95 -2.04
CA LEU A 111 2.51 -3.70 -2.82
C LEU A 111 3.57 -2.73 -2.27
N ASP A 112 3.64 -2.58 -0.95
CA ASP A 112 4.62 -1.65 -0.36
C ASP A 112 6.04 -2.19 -0.45
N ALA A 113 6.26 -3.51 -0.43
CA ALA A 113 7.60 -4.09 -0.59
C ALA A 113 8.23 -3.71 -1.93
N ALA A 114 7.49 -3.82 -3.04
CA ALA A 114 8.00 -3.43 -4.35
C ALA A 114 8.23 -1.92 -4.47
N ARG A 115 7.36 -1.08 -3.86
CA ARG A 115 7.57 0.37 -3.75
C ARG A 115 8.82 0.70 -2.95
N CYS A 116 8.92 0.15 -1.75
CA CYS A 116 10.06 0.30 -0.86
C CYS A 116 11.35 -0.15 -1.54
N ALA A 117 11.35 -1.30 -2.21
CA ALA A 117 12.50 -1.80 -2.96
C ALA A 117 12.89 -0.85 -4.12
N SER A 118 11.91 -0.31 -4.86
CA SER A 118 12.18 0.67 -5.93
C SER A 118 12.84 1.97 -5.43
N VAL A 119 12.57 2.35 -4.19
CA VAL A 119 13.24 3.50 -3.54
C VAL A 119 14.59 3.08 -2.98
N ALA A 120 14.66 1.92 -2.34
CA ALA A 120 15.86 1.40 -1.71
C ALA A 120 17.01 1.12 -2.69
N VAL A 121 16.71 0.77 -3.96
CA VAL A 121 17.75 0.65 -4.99
C VAL A 121 18.42 1.97 -5.37
N GLU A 122 17.87 3.11 -4.96
CA GLU A 122 18.47 4.44 -5.14
C GLU A 122 19.23 4.92 -3.90
N SER A 123 19.40 4.04 -2.90
CA SER A 123 20.25 4.34 -1.75
C SER A 123 21.70 4.52 -2.13
N GLU A 124 22.35 5.48 -1.48
CA GLU A 124 23.81 5.61 -1.48
C GLU A 124 24.47 4.49 -0.66
N ASP A 125 23.72 3.80 0.20
CA ASP A 125 24.19 2.64 0.96
C ASP A 125 24.08 1.35 0.13
N PRO A 126 25.20 0.71 -0.25
CA PRO A 126 25.22 -0.50 -1.06
C PRO A 126 24.56 -1.71 -0.38
N HIS A 127 24.53 -1.76 0.95
CA HIS A 127 23.86 -2.84 1.69
C HIS A 127 22.34 -2.75 1.56
N VAL A 128 21.79 -1.54 1.53
CA VAL A 128 20.36 -1.29 1.30
C VAL A 128 20.00 -1.68 -0.14
N VAL A 129 20.80 -1.28 -1.12
CA VAL A 129 20.58 -1.64 -2.52
C VAL A 129 20.61 -3.16 -2.72
N ARG A 130 21.61 -3.85 -2.13
CA ARG A 130 21.69 -5.32 -2.18
C ARG A 130 20.47 -5.99 -1.54
N SER A 131 20.08 -5.57 -0.35
CA SER A 131 18.90 -6.12 0.34
C SER A 131 17.63 -5.90 -0.48
N ALA A 132 17.43 -4.71 -1.04
CA ALA A 132 16.28 -4.40 -1.89
C ALA A 132 16.18 -5.30 -3.13
N LEU A 133 17.32 -5.60 -3.76
CA LEU A 133 17.40 -6.52 -4.90
C LEU A 133 17.10 -7.99 -4.50
N LEU A 134 17.35 -8.36 -3.23
CA LEU A 134 17.14 -9.72 -2.72
C LEU A 134 15.74 -9.97 -2.15
N VAL A 135 15.06 -8.95 -1.59
CA VAL A 135 13.74 -9.07 -0.95
C VAL A 135 12.64 -9.51 -1.93
N VAL A 136 12.82 -9.26 -3.22
CA VAL A 136 11.80 -9.57 -4.25
C VAL A 136 12.00 -10.98 -4.82
N ASP A 137 11.76 -12.00 -3.99
CA ASP A 137 11.88 -13.42 -4.34
C ASP A 137 10.53 -14.17 -4.30
N GLY A 138 10.38 -15.16 -5.18
CA GLY A 138 9.46 -16.30 -5.06
C GLY A 138 8.01 -16.10 -5.46
N ASP A 139 7.29 -15.20 -4.78
CA ASP A 139 5.82 -15.10 -4.86
C ASP A 139 5.30 -13.66 -4.95
N PHE A 140 6.21 -12.68 -4.99
CA PHE A 140 5.88 -11.24 -4.97
C PHE A 140 6.07 -10.61 -6.36
N LEU A 141 5.43 -9.45 -6.58
CA LEU A 141 5.51 -8.72 -7.85
C LEU A 141 6.96 -8.45 -8.23
N PRO A 142 7.44 -8.94 -9.39
CA PRO A 142 8.83 -8.81 -9.77
C PRO A 142 9.21 -7.34 -9.93
N LEU A 143 10.42 -6.97 -9.49
CA LEU A 143 10.97 -5.66 -9.80
C LEU A 143 11.04 -5.48 -11.32
N SER A 144 10.76 -4.26 -11.78
CA SER A 144 10.96 -3.96 -13.19
C SER A 144 12.45 -4.08 -13.56
N PRO A 145 12.79 -4.50 -14.79
CA PRO A 145 14.17 -4.54 -15.26
C PRO A 145 14.92 -3.22 -15.05
N ALA A 146 14.25 -2.09 -15.23
CA ALA A 146 14.82 -0.76 -14.97
C ALA A 146 15.23 -0.55 -13.51
N VAL A 147 14.43 -1.01 -12.54
CA VAL A 147 14.75 -0.92 -11.11
C VAL A 147 15.96 -1.81 -10.78
N VAL A 148 16.00 -3.03 -11.31
CA VAL A 148 17.14 -3.95 -11.13
C VAL A 148 18.43 -3.36 -11.72
N LEU A 149 18.37 -2.84 -12.94
CA LEU A 149 19.50 -2.19 -13.61
C LEU A 149 20.01 -0.98 -12.84
N ARG A 150 19.12 -0.17 -12.28
CA ARG A 150 19.51 0.98 -11.45
C ARG A 150 20.23 0.54 -10.18
N GLY A 151 19.71 -0.47 -9.49
CA GLY A 151 20.38 -1.05 -8.32
C GLY A 151 21.76 -1.60 -8.67
N CYS A 152 21.88 -2.36 -9.77
CA CYS A 152 23.17 -2.85 -10.26
C CYS A 152 24.15 -1.71 -10.61
N LEU A 153 23.67 -0.62 -11.22
CA LEU A 153 24.48 0.54 -11.55
C LEU A 153 24.95 1.29 -10.28
N GLY A 154 24.08 1.45 -9.29
CA GLY A 154 24.42 2.01 -7.98
C GLY A 154 25.51 1.18 -7.27
N LEU A 155 25.33 -0.14 -7.20
CA LEU A 155 26.34 -1.05 -6.64
C LEU A 155 27.67 -0.99 -7.40
N LEU A 156 27.62 -0.87 -8.72
CA LEU A 156 28.82 -0.77 -9.55
C LEU A 156 29.62 0.49 -9.23
N TRP A 157 28.95 1.61 -8.95
CA TRP A 157 29.60 2.86 -8.59
C TRP A 157 30.12 2.88 -7.15
N ALA A 158 29.40 2.25 -6.22
CA ALA A 158 29.77 2.29 -4.81
C ALA A 158 30.78 1.19 -4.41
N ASP A 159 30.54 -0.06 -4.83
CA ASP A 159 31.31 -1.24 -4.41
C ASP A 159 32.08 -1.91 -5.57
N GLY A 160 31.91 -1.42 -6.80
CA GLY A 160 32.60 -1.94 -7.97
C GLY A 160 31.93 -3.15 -8.62
N ARG A 161 32.65 -3.72 -9.59
CA ARG A 161 32.10 -4.69 -10.56
C ARG A 161 31.66 -6.01 -9.93
N GLU A 162 32.40 -6.50 -8.94
CA GLU A 162 32.13 -7.80 -8.33
C GLU A 162 30.80 -7.80 -7.57
N ALA A 163 30.55 -6.76 -6.77
CA ALA A 163 29.29 -6.59 -6.03
C ALA A 163 28.08 -6.48 -6.97
N ALA A 164 28.16 -5.65 -8.01
CA ALA A 164 27.11 -5.52 -9.01
C ALA A 164 26.85 -6.84 -9.76
N SER A 165 27.91 -7.58 -10.11
CA SER A 165 27.80 -8.87 -10.78
C SER A 165 27.19 -9.94 -9.87
N GLN A 166 27.53 -9.93 -8.58
CA GLN A 166 26.96 -10.85 -7.60
C GLN A 166 25.47 -10.59 -7.39
N ALA A 167 25.10 -9.34 -7.08
CA ALA A 167 23.71 -8.97 -6.91
C ALA A 167 22.88 -9.34 -8.14
N LEU A 168 23.41 -9.06 -9.34
CA LEU A 168 22.75 -9.51 -10.56
C LEU A 168 22.58 -11.02 -10.60
N ARG A 169 23.61 -11.83 -10.34
CA ARG A 169 23.48 -13.29 -10.38
C ARG A 169 22.35 -13.76 -9.45
N ASP A 170 22.23 -13.14 -8.29
CA ASP A 170 21.22 -13.47 -7.29
C ASP A 170 19.79 -13.11 -7.77
N VAL A 171 19.62 -12.03 -8.56
CA VAL A 171 18.30 -11.69 -9.15
C VAL A 171 18.09 -12.33 -10.53
N ARG A 172 19.13 -12.68 -11.29
CA ARG A 172 19.05 -13.10 -12.69
C ARG A 172 18.11 -14.28 -12.86
N ASP A 173 18.27 -15.29 -12.02
CA ASP A 173 17.47 -16.51 -12.10
C ASP A 173 15.99 -16.24 -11.73
N ARG A 174 15.71 -15.08 -11.11
CA ARG A 174 14.37 -14.59 -10.73
C ARG A 174 13.74 -13.68 -11.79
N VAL A 175 14.53 -12.91 -12.55
CA VAL A 175 14.04 -12.04 -13.65
C VAL A 175 14.16 -12.69 -15.03
N ALA A 176 14.70 -13.90 -15.13
CA ALA A 176 15.12 -14.54 -16.39
C ALA A 176 14.02 -14.72 -17.45
N GLY A 177 12.73 -14.56 -17.11
CA GLY A 177 11.63 -14.57 -18.09
C GLY A 177 11.47 -13.28 -18.90
N ASP A 178 11.88 -12.13 -18.34
CA ASP A 178 11.48 -10.80 -18.82
C ASP A 178 12.66 -9.88 -19.20
N LEU A 179 13.91 -10.28 -18.98
CA LEU A 179 15.05 -9.43 -19.32
C LEU A 179 15.25 -9.37 -20.84
N SER A 180 15.15 -8.16 -21.41
CA SER A 180 15.41 -7.91 -22.82
C SER A 180 16.87 -8.29 -23.19
N ALA A 181 17.12 -8.56 -24.48
CA ALA A 181 18.47 -8.89 -24.96
C ALA A 181 19.52 -7.81 -24.58
N PRO A 182 19.23 -6.48 -24.70
CA PRO A 182 20.14 -5.42 -24.25
C PRO A 182 20.57 -5.55 -22.78
N VAL A 183 19.66 -5.97 -21.91
CA VAL A 183 19.96 -6.16 -20.49
C VAL A 183 20.91 -7.34 -20.31
N ARG A 184 20.64 -8.47 -20.97
CA ARG A 184 21.52 -9.65 -20.93
C ARG A 184 22.92 -9.34 -21.46
N ASP A 185 23.01 -8.59 -22.55
CA ASP A 185 24.29 -8.23 -23.19
C ASP A 185 25.10 -7.25 -22.34
N ALA A 186 24.44 -6.31 -21.64
CA ALA A 186 25.12 -5.35 -20.78
C ALA A 186 25.93 -5.99 -19.65
N PHE A 187 25.53 -7.19 -19.22
CA PHE A 187 26.19 -7.92 -18.14
C PHE A 187 27.35 -8.80 -18.60
N ALA A 188 27.38 -9.19 -19.87
CA ALA A 188 28.53 -9.88 -20.46
C ALA A 188 29.69 -8.92 -20.77
N ASP A 189 29.44 -7.60 -20.74
CA ASP A 189 30.37 -6.59 -21.21
C ASP A 189 31.48 -6.24 -20.19
N PRO A 190 32.77 -6.26 -20.59
CA PRO A 190 33.86 -5.66 -19.80
C PRO A 190 33.70 -4.16 -19.50
N PHE A 191 32.90 -3.41 -20.27
CA PHE A 191 32.54 -2.00 -20.07
C PHE A 191 31.17 -1.83 -19.39
N ALA A 192 30.91 -2.64 -18.36
CA ALA A 192 29.63 -2.74 -17.66
C ALA A 192 28.92 -1.39 -17.36
N PRO A 193 29.57 -0.30 -16.91
CA PRO A 193 28.83 0.93 -16.58
C PRO A 193 28.11 1.56 -17.78
N ALA A 194 28.79 1.66 -18.92
CA ALA A 194 28.20 2.28 -20.12
C ALA A 194 27.10 1.41 -20.71
N SER A 195 27.26 0.10 -20.65
CA SER A 195 26.30 -0.86 -21.20
C SER A 195 25.07 -0.99 -20.30
N LEU A 196 25.24 -0.97 -18.97
CA LEU A 196 24.13 -0.86 -18.03
C LEU A 196 23.40 0.46 -18.16
N GLY A 197 24.11 1.56 -18.37
CA GLY A 197 23.50 2.87 -18.64
C GLY A 197 22.62 2.84 -19.90
N ARG A 198 23.10 2.23 -21.00
CA ARG A 198 22.31 2.06 -22.23
C ARG A 198 21.10 1.14 -22.03
N ALA A 199 21.27 0.02 -21.32
CA ALA A 199 20.19 -0.89 -21.00
C ALA A 199 19.13 -0.21 -20.13
N LEU A 200 19.55 0.55 -19.11
CA LEU A 200 18.64 1.32 -18.25
C LEU A 200 17.88 2.39 -19.06
N ALA A 201 18.57 3.11 -19.96
CA ALA A 201 17.94 4.09 -20.83
C ALA A 201 16.91 3.45 -21.79
N TYR A 202 17.21 2.25 -22.31
CA TYR A 202 16.28 1.48 -23.13
C TYR A 202 15.05 1.02 -22.33
N GLU A 203 15.26 0.39 -21.17
CA GLU A 203 14.19 -0.11 -20.30
C GLU A 203 13.32 1.02 -19.72
N SER A 204 13.89 2.21 -19.56
CA SER A 204 13.18 3.41 -19.10
C SER A 204 12.56 4.22 -20.25
N SER A 205 12.72 3.77 -21.50
CA SER A 205 12.16 4.50 -22.64
C SER A 205 10.64 4.42 -22.64
N PRO A 206 9.92 5.49 -23.04
CA PRO A 206 8.46 5.49 -23.07
C PRO A 206 7.82 4.32 -23.85
N PRO A 207 8.34 3.90 -25.03
CA PRO A 207 7.79 2.75 -25.76
C PRO A 207 7.87 1.44 -24.96
N VAL A 208 9.01 1.16 -24.33
CA VAL A 208 9.24 -0.08 -23.56
C VAL A 208 8.39 -0.07 -22.29
N LEU A 209 8.27 1.08 -21.61
CA LEU A 209 7.37 1.23 -20.48
C LEU A 209 5.91 0.93 -20.86
N LEU A 210 5.42 1.47 -21.97
CA LEU A 210 4.06 1.19 -22.43
C LEU A 210 3.84 -0.27 -22.79
N GLU A 211 4.82 -0.89 -23.45
CA GLU A 211 4.79 -2.30 -23.78
C GLU A 211 4.67 -3.17 -22.51
N HIS A 212 5.42 -2.82 -21.45
CA HIS A 212 5.30 -3.47 -20.14
C HIS A 212 3.94 -3.22 -19.49
N LEU A 213 3.43 -1.99 -19.50
CA LEU A 213 2.15 -1.66 -18.90
C LEU A 213 0.99 -2.42 -19.57
N ARG A 214 1.04 -2.59 -20.89
CA ARG A 214 0.04 -3.38 -21.64
C ARG A 214 0.07 -4.87 -21.33
N ARG A 215 1.22 -5.40 -20.92
CA ARG A 215 1.39 -6.81 -20.54
C ARG A 215 1.05 -7.11 -19.09
N CYS A 216 0.90 -6.07 -18.26
CA CYS A 216 0.53 -6.23 -16.87
C CYS A 216 -0.81 -6.98 -16.76
N ARG A 217 -0.94 -7.83 -15.75
CA ARG A 217 -2.15 -8.65 -15.51
C ARG A 217 -3.10 -8.03 -14.49
N GLY A 218 -2.67 -6.97 -13.82
CA GLY A 218 -3.44 -6.27 -12.81
C GLY A 218 -2.85 -4.93 -12.42
N ARG A 219 -3.61 -4.22 -11.59
CA ARG A 219 -3.27 -2.88 -11.09
C ARG A 219 -1.94 -2.86 -10.34
N ASP A 220 -1.69 -3.86 -9.51
CA ASP A 220 -0.51 -3.88 -8.65
C ASP A 220 0.78 -4.04 -9.47
N GLU A 221 0.74 -4.89 -10.48
CA GLU A 221 1.85 -5.03 -11.43
C GLU A 221 2.09 -3.73 -12.19
N ALA A 222 1.03 -3.05 -12.64
CA ALA A 222 1.14 -1.75 -13.29
C ALA A 222 1.74 -0.70 -12.34
N LEU A 223 1.34 -0.68 -11.06
CA LEU A 223 1.92 0.24 -10.06
C LEU A 223 3.42 -0.02 -9.87
N VAL A 224 3.83 -1.28 -9.75
CA VAL A 224 5.25 -1.64 -9.62
C VAL A 224 6.06 -1.19 -10.84
N ARG A 225 5.52 -1.35 -12.06
CA ARG A 225 6.18 -0.86 -13.28
C ARG A 225 6.25 0.67 -13.33
N LEU A 226 5.25 1.36 -12.80
CA LEU A 226 5.20 2.83 -12.72
C LEU A 226 6.05 3.44 -11.60
N HIS A 227 6.58 2.63 -10.68
CA HIS A 227 7.46 3.12 -9.60
C HIS A 227 8.90 3.44 -10.05
N ALA A 228 9.17 3.39 -11.36
CA ALA A 228 10.32 4.06 -11.94
C ALA A 228 10.29 5.59 -11.63
N PRO A 229 11.44 6.27 -11.52
CA PRO A 229 11.54 7.68 -11.15
C PRO A 229 10.62 8.54 -12.03
N ARG A 230 9.83 9.36 -11.34
CA ARG A 230 8.66 10.10 -11.86
C ARG A 230 9.00 11.04 -13.02
N ASP A 231 10.26 11.46 -13.07
CA ASP A 231 10.81 12.40 -14.04
C ASP A 231 10.90 11.80 -15.46
N ALA A 232 10.66 10.49 -15.60
CA ALA A 232 10.82 9.75 -16.85
C ALA A 232 9.51 9.46 -17.60
N ILE A 233 8.33 9.74 -17.02
CA ILE A 233 7.08 9.49 -17.74
C ILE A 233 6.85 10.62 -18.74
N ASP A 234 7.09 10.33 -20.01
CA ASP A 234 6.66 11.17 -21.13
C ASP A 234 5.13 11.08 -21.26
N TRP A 235 4.44 11.95 -20.52
CA TRP A 235 2.98 11.99 -20.49
C TRP A 235 2.36 12.26 -21.87
N ALA A 236 3.02 13.05 -22.71
CA ALA A 236 2.55 13.33 -24.06
C ALA A 236 2.57 12.05 -24.91
N PHE A 237 3.65 11.27 -24.82
CA PHE A 237 3.74 9.98 -25.48
C PHE A 237 2.71 8.97 -24.96
N VAL A 238 2.51 8.87 -23.65
CA VAL A 238 1.52 7.94 -23.05
C VAL A 238 0.10 8.28 -23.48
N VAL A 239 -0.27 9.57 -23.50
CA VAL A 239 -1.58 10.03 -23.99
C VAL A 239 -1.78 9.68 -25.46
N GLU A 240 -0.79 9.97 -26.31
CA GLU A 240 -0.90 9.68 -27.74
C GLU A 240 -1.02 8.18 -28.02
N ALA A 241 -0.23 7.37 -27.32
CA ALA A 241 -0.31 5.92 -27.45
C ALA A 241 -1.64 5.36 -26.91
N HIS A 242 -2.21 5.95 -25.85
CA HIS A 242 -3.53 5.59 -25.35
C HIS A 242 -4.64 5.89 -26.36
N ARG A 243 -4.56 7.03 -27.06
CA ARG A 243 -5.50 7.39 -28.14
C ARG A 243 -5.44 6.42 -29.31
N HIS A 244 -4.22 6.00 -29.68
CA HIS A 244 -4.02 5.05 -30.78
C HIS A 244 -4.48 3.64 -30.40
N GLU A 245 -4.11 3.18 -29.21
CA GLU A 245 -4.45 1.87 -28.68
C GLU A 245 -4.73 1.98 -27.18
N PRO A 246 -6.02 1.93 -26.78
CA PRO A 246 -6.44 2.12 -25.40
C PRO A 246 -5.71 1.21 -24.41
N LEU A 247 -5.33 1.81 -23.28
CA LEU A 247 -4.69 1.11 -22.18
C LEU A 247 -5.74 0.38 -21.36
N PRO A 248 -5.42 -0.76 -20.74
CA PRO A 248 -6.34 -1.45 -19.84
C PRO A 248 -6.79 -0.55 -18.69
N GLY A 249 -8.04 -0.69 -18.24
CA GLY A 249 -8.61 0.16 -17.18
C GLY A 249 -7.82 0.17 -15.87
N PHE A 250 -7.27 -0.97 -15.45
CA PHE A 250 -6.41 -1.05 -14.26
C PHE A 250 -5.07 -0.33 -14.42
N VAL A 251 -4.55 -0.20 -15.66
CA VAL A 251 -3.36 0.60 -15.96
C VAL A 251 -3.70 2.08 -15.87
N LEU A 252 -4.86 2.51 -16.40
CA LEU A 252 -5.33 3.89 -16.27
C LEU A 252 -5.54 4.27 -14.80
N ALA A 253 -6.10 3.37 -13.98
CA ALA A 253 -6.20 3.57 -12.53
C ALA A 253 -4.83 3.74 -11.87
N ALA A 254 -3.83 2.93 -12.25
CA ALA A 254 -2.47 3.05 -11.74
C ALA A 254 -1.77 4.36 -12.19
N LEU A 255 -1.96 4.77 -13.45
CA LEU A 255 -1.46 6.03 -14.00
C LEU A 255 -2.12 7.24 -13.35
N ALA A 256 -3.42 7.20 -13.08
CA ALA A 256 -4.17 8.30 -12.46
C ALA A 256 -3.62 8.68 -11.07
N ARG A 257 -2.97 7.74 -10.37
CA ARG A 257 -2.31 7.96 -9.07
C ARG A 257 -0.92 8.60 -9.19
N GLN A 258 -0.35 8.71 -10.39
CA GLN A 258 0.94 9.33 -10.58
C GLN A 258 0.83 10.85 -10.59
N VAL A 259 1.81 11.50 -9.96
CA VAL A 259 1.94 12.96 -9.99
C VAL A 259 2.14 13.42 -11.44
N GLY A 260 1.40 14.45 -11.85
CA GLY A 260 1.48 15.00 -13.21
C GLY A 260 0.68 14.25 -14.28
N CYS A 261 -0.03 13.16 -13.94
CA CYS A 261 -0.86 12.43 -14.90
C CYS A 261 -1.90 13.36 -15.55
N PRO A 262 -1.98 13.46 -16.89
CA PRO A 262 -2.96 14.30 -17.57
C PRO A 262 -4.41 13.92 -17.24
N ASP A 263 -5.30 14.92 -17.18
CA ASP A 263 -6.72 14.71 -16.88
C ASP A 263 -7.38 13.73 -17.84
N GLU A 264 -6.98 13.73 -19.11
CA GLU A 264 -7.49 12.79 -20.12
C GLU A 264 -7.30 11.32 -19.71
N LEU A 265 -6.15 10.96 -19.14
CA LEU A 265 -5.91 9.60 -18.66
C LEU A 265 -6.66 9.33 -17.35
N ARG A 266 -6.79 10.34 -16.47
CA ARG A 266 -7.56 10.23 -15.22
C ARG A 266 -9.03 9.94 -15.50
N THR A 267 -9.65 10.75 -16.36
CA THR A 267 -11.08 10.64 -16.71
C THR A 267 -11.37 9.41 -17.57
N SER A 268 -10.38 8.87 -18.26
CA SER A 268 -10.52 7.61 -19.01
C SER A 268 -10.46 6.38 -18.10
N SER A 269 -10.09 6.54 -16.82
CA SER A 269 -10.08 5.45 -15.86
C SER A 269 -11.52 5.04 -15.51
N PRO A 270 -11.93 3.80 -15.79
CA PRO A 270 -13.28 3.33 -15.48
C PRO A 270 -13.58 3.32 -13.97
N GLU A 271 -12.56 3.37 -13.11
CA GLU A 271 -12.74 3.52 -11.66
C GLU A 271 -13.33 4.89 -11.27
N GLN A 272 -13.19 5.94 -12.10
CA GLN A 272 -13.78 7.25 -11.82
C GLN A 272 -15.29 7.33 -12.16
N ASP A 273 -15.77 6.48 -13.07
CA ASP A 273 -17.19 6.44 -13.47
C ASP A 273 -18.11 5.81 -12.39
N GLY A 274 -17.57 5.39 -11.25
CA GLY A 274 -18.33 4.85 -10.11
C GLY A 274 -19.26 5.83 -9.41
N THR A 275 -19.32 7.11 -9.82
CA THR A 275 -20.18 8.14 -9.20
C THR A 275 -21.36 8.62 -10.06
N ALA A 276 -21.60 8.07 -11.25
CA ALA A 276 -22.82 8.40 -12.00
C ALA A 276 -23.37 7.23 -12.81
N GLY A 277 -24.27 6.47 -12.18
CA GLY A 277 -25.47 5.94 -12.84
C GLY A 277 -25.25 5.11 -14.12
N GLY A 278 -24.68 3.92 -13.96
CA GLY A 278 -24.92 2.78 -14.84
C GLY A 278 -24.03 2.68 -16.07
N ARG A 279 -23.20 1.61 -16.12
CA ARG A 279 -22.69 1.10 -17.39
C ARG A 279 -22.57 -0.43 -17.48
N PRO A 280 -22.84 -0.99 -18.69
CA PRO A 280 -22.66 -2.39 -19.04
C PRO A 280 -21.27 -2.65 -19.65
N GLY A 281 -20.78 -3.90 -19.52
CA GLY A 281 -19.87 -4.46 -20.54
C GLY A 281 -18.67 -5.31 -20.11
N ALA A 282 -18.63 -5.91 -18.91
CA ALA A 282 -17.68 -7.00 -18.63
C ALA A 282 -18.32 -8.36 -18.95
N LEU A 283 -17.55 -9.26 -19.59
CA LEU A 283 -17.90 -10.66 -19.80
C LEU A 283 -18.28 -11.29 -18.45
N ARG A 284 -19.58 -11.57 -18.31
CA ARG A 284 -20.22 -12.09 -17.10
C ARG A 284 -19.52 -13.37 -16.60
N PRO A 285 -18.91 -13.38 -15.40
CA PRO A 285 -19.23 -14.47 -14.48
C PRO A 285 -20.75 -14.43 -14.32
N LYS A 286 -21.42 -15.57 -14.50
CA LYS A 286 -22.87 -15.72 -14.33
C LYS A 286 -23.37 -14.88 -13.14
N ALA A 287 -24.12 -13.83 -13.46
CA ALA A 287 -24.94 -13.03 -12.54
C ALA A 287 -24.30 -12.78 -11.16
N VAL A 288 -23.34 -11.85 -11.07
CA VAL A 288 -23.14 -11.15 -9.80
C VAL A 288 -24.45 -10.39 -9.54
N PRO A 289 -25.14 -10.71 -8.45
CA PRO A 289 -26.45 -10.19 -8.22
C PRO A 289 -26.35 -8.73 -7.74
N ARG A 290 -27.34 -7.92 -8.10
CA ARG A 290 -27.19 -6.45 -8.25
C ARG A 290 -27.66 -5.67 -7.04
N GLU A 291 -28.29 -6.33 -6.08
CA GLU A 291 -28.77 -5.70 -4.85
C GLU A 291 -27.98 -6.24 -3.66
N PRO A 292 -27.68 -5.42 -2.63
CA PRO A 292 -27.04 -5.89 -1.40
C PRO A 292 -27.77 -7.08 -0.75
N GLU A 293 -29.08 -7.20 -0.99
CA GLU A 293 -29.94 -8.31 -0.56
C GLU A 293 -29.50 -9.67 -1.14
N ASP A 294 -28.74 -9.66 -2.23
CA ASP A 294 -28.30 -10.85 -2.91
C ASP A 294 -26.98 -11.42 -2.36
N VAL A 295 -26.23 -10.65 -1.55
CA VAL A 295 -25.08 -11.19 -0.82
C VAL A 295 -25.62 -12.01 0.34
N ARG A 296 -25.59 -13.33 0.16
CA ARG A 296 -25.90 -14.27 1.23
C ARG A 296 -24.78 -14.23 2.26
N LEU A 297 -24.82 -13.27 3.18
CA LEU A 297 -23.86 -13.17 4.28
C LEU A 297 -23.79 -14.46 5.12
N GLY A 298 -24.82 -15.30 5.08
CA GLY A 298 -24.79 -16.66 5.64
C GLY A 298 -23.83 -17.64 4.94
N GLU A 299 -23.16 -17.27 3.85
CA GLU A 299 -22.29 -18.13 3.02
C GLU A 299 -20.87 -17.54 2.83
N LEU A 300 -20.37 -16.66 3.73
CA LEU A 300 -19.01 -16.10 3.65
C LEU A 300 -17.89 -17.15 3.71
N GLY A 301 -18.17 -18.39 4.11
CA GLY A 301 -17.21 -19.50 3.97
C GLY A 301 -16.85 -19.82 2.51
N ASN A 302 -17.64 -19.33 1.55
CA ASN A 302 -17.31 -19.38 0.13
C ASN A 302 -16.48 -18.15 -0.27
N ALA A 303 -15.27 -18.38 -0.79
CA ALA A 303 -14.35 -17.33 -1.18
C ALA A 303 -14.95 -16.30 -2.18
N ALA A 304 -15.84 -16.72 -3.08
CA ALA A 304 -16.48 -15.80 -4.03
C ALA A 304 -17.49 -14.86 -3.34
N VAL A 305 -18.23 -15.37 -2.35
CA VAL A 305 -19.17 -14.57 -1.55
C VAL A 305 -18.41 -13.64 -0.63
N ALA A 306 -17.31 -14.10 -0.02
CA ALA A 306 -16.44 -13.29 0.82
C ALA A 306 -15.81 -12.12 0.04
N ALA A 307 -15.29 -12.38 -1.16
CA ALA A 307 -14.73 -11.33 -2.02
C ALA A 307 -15.79 -10.28 -2.40
N LEU A 308 -17.02 -10.72 -2.74
CA LEU A 308 -18.12 -9.81 -3.05
C LEU A 308 -18.55 -8.97 -1.84
N ALA A 309 -18.64 -9.59 -0.66
CA ALA A 309 -18.95 -8.89 0.59
C ALA A 309 -17.87 -7.87 0.95
N HIS A 310 -16.60 -8.19 0.71
CA HIS A 310 -15.46 -7.29 0.89
C HIS A 310 -15.54 -6.08 -0.06
N GLU A 311 -15.83 -6.30 -1.34
CA GLU A 311 -16.04 -5.22 -2.31
C GLU A 311 -17.22 -4.31 -1.91
N TYR A 312 -18.34 -4.88 -1.47
CA TYR A 312 -19.50 -4.12 -0.99
C TYR A 312 -19.22 -3.38 0.31
N TYR A 313 -18.36 -3.92 1.17
CA TYR A 313 -17.87 -3.20 2.33
C TYR A 313 -17.05 -1.96 1.92
N LEU A 314 -16.06 -2.14 1.04
CA LEU A 314 -15.18 -1.06 0.58
C LEU A 314 -15.98 0.06 -0.11
N THR A 315 -17.00 -0.28 -0.89
CA THR A 315 -17.88 0.69 -1.55
C THR A 315 -18.93 1.33 -0.63
N GLY A 316 -19.05 0.86 0.62
CA GLY A 316 -20.00 1.38 1.61
C GLY A 316 -21.43 0.86 1.44
N VAL A 317 -21.66 -0.09 0.53
CA VAL A 317 -22.94 -0.77 0.33
C VAL A 317 -23.28 -1.65 1.54
N LEU A 318 -22.27 -2.36 2.08
CA LEU A 318 -22.39 -3.09 3.33
C LEU A 318 -21.69 -2.34 4.46
N SER A 319 -22.36 -2.28 5.62
CA SER A 319 -21.76 -1.74 6.83
C SER A 319 -20.99 -2.84 7.59
N ALA A 320 -20.03 -2.43 8.43
CA ALA A 320 -19.33 -3.35 9.32
C ALA A 320 -20.33 -4.10 10.23
N SER A 321 -21.36 -3.40 10.74
CA SER A 321 -22.39 -4.03 11.56
C SER A 321 -23.18 -5.10 10.81
N ALA A 322 -23.50 -4.92 9.52
CA ALA A 322 -24.23 -5.92 8.75
C ALA A 322 -23.39 -7.19 8.59
N ILE A 323 -22.12 -7.04 8.18
CA ILE A 323 -21.19 -8.15 8.00
C ILE A 323 -20.97 -8.90 9.32
N LEU A 324 -20.76 -8.20 10.43
CA LEU A 324 -20.54 -8.82 11.74
C LEU A 324 -21.80 -9.52 12.28
N ARG A 325 -23.00 -8.99 12.04
CA ARG A 325 -24.27 -9.57 12.53
C ARG A 325 -24.70 -10.80 11.75
N GLU A 326 -24.53 -10.77 10.43
CA GLU A 326 -25.15 -11.75 9.53
C GLU A 326 -24.12 -12.68 8.85
N GLY A 327 -22.85 -12.29 8.86
CA GLY A 327 -21.75 -13.02 8.25
C GLY A 327 -21.48 -14.37 8.91
N ARG A 328 -21.40 -15.44 8.10
CA ARG A 328 -21.05 -16.80 8.53
C ARG A 328 -19.98 -17.42 7.61
N PRO A 329 -18.88 -17.99 8.15
CA PRO A 329 -18.55 -18.07 9.57
C PRO A 329 -18.09 -16.72 10.14
N ALA A 330 -18.17 -16.57 11.46
CA ALA A 330 -17.74 -15.35 12.16
C ALA A 330 -16.28 -14.99 11.85
N SER A 331 -15.41 -15.99 11.68
CA SER A 331 -14.01 -15.80 11.28
C SER A 331 -13.87 -15.10 9.92
N ALA A 332 -14.64 -15.53 8.91
CA ALA A 332 -14.63 -14.88 7.59
C ALA A 332 -15.16 -13.44 7.64
N ALA A 333 -16.19 -13.18 8.46
CA ALA A 333 -16.68 -11.82 8.70
C ALA A 333 -15.58 -10.93 9.30
N PHE A 334 -14.81 -11.43 10.28
CA PHE A 334 -13.67 -10.69 10.82
C PHE A 334 -12.56 -10.48 9.79
N GLU A 335 -12.23 -11.47 8.96
CA GLU A 335 -11.19 -11.35 7.94
C GLU A 335 -11.51 -10.24 6.93
N ILE A 336 -12.76 -10.16 6.47
CA ILE A 336 -13.24 -9.10 5.58
C ILE A 336 -13.07 -7.72 6.22
N ILE A 337 -13.41 -7.59 7.50
CA ILE A 337 -13.31 -6.33 8.22
C ILE A 337 -11.85 -5.96 8.51
N ALA A 338 -11.04 -6.93 8.96
CA ALA A 338 -9.63 -6.73 9.34
C ALA A 338 -8.76 -6.34 8.14
N SER A 339 -9.00 -6.92 6.96
CA SER A 339 -8.30 -6.56 5.72
C SER A 339 -8.57 -5.11 5.26
N SER A 340 -9.58 -4.45 5.84
CA SER A 340 -10.08 -3.14 5.42
C SER A 340 -10.06 -2.09 6.54
N ALA A 341 -9.62 -2.46 7.74
CA ALA A 341 -9.85 -1.67 8.95
C ALA A 341 -9.13 -0.31 8.93
N ARG A 342 -7.99 -0.21 8.24
CA ARG A 342 -7.10 0.98 8.22
C ARG A 342 -7.78 2.32 7.85
N GLU A 343 -8.92 2.32 7.17
CA GLU A 343 -9.66 3.54 6.80
C GLU A 343 -10.97 3.74 7.60
N ARG A 344 -11.43 2.74 8.36
CA ARG A 344 -12.75 2.73 9.04
C ARG A 344 -12.73 2.18 10.46
N ASP A 345 -11.57 2.21 11.12
CA ASP A 345 -11.32 1.59 12.43
C ASP A 345 -12.36 1.98 13.48
N HIS A 346 -12.83 3.23 13.51
CA HIS A 346 -13.82 3.68 14.49
C HIS A 346 -15.20 3.04 14.32
N ASP A 347 -15.67 2.84 13.09
CA ASP A 347 -17.00 2.23 12.85
C ASP A 347 -16.97 0.72 13.11
N VAL A 348 -15.85 0.09 12.78
CA VAL A 348 -15.59 -1.32 13.10
C VAL A 348 -15.55 -1.54 14.61
N ALA A 349 -14.75 -0.74 15.32
CA ALA A 349 -14.63 -0.84 16.78
C ALA A 349 -15.99 -0.63 17.47
N ARG A 350 -16.78 0.34 16.98
CA ARG A 350 -18.14 0.60 17.48
C ARG A 350 -19.05 -0.61 17.26
N ALA A 351 -19.08 -1.17 16.05
CA ALA A 351 -19.92 -2.31 15.72
C ALA A 351 -19.57 -3.56 16.56
N ILE A 352 -18.27 -3.84 16.76
CA ILE A 352 -17.81 -4.95 17.62
C ILE A 352 -18.23 -4.70 19.07
N ALA A 353 -18.02 -3.48 19.59
CA ALA A 353 -18.37 -3.14 20.96
C ALA A 353 -19.88 -3.25 21.22
N GLU A 354 -20.72 -2.83 20.27
CA GLU A 354 -22.18 -2.94 20.36
C GLU A 354 -22.66 -4.39 20.45
N LEU A 355 -21.98 -5.32 19.77
CA LEU A 355 -22.33 -6.74 19.77
C LEU A 355 -21.78 -7.51 20.97
N THR A 356 -20.60 -7.14 21.46
CA THR A 356 -19.88 -7.90 22.49
C THR A 356 -20.14 -7.40 23.90
N ARG A 357 -20.18 -6.08 24.13
CA ARG A 357 -20.30 -5.47 25.46
C ARG A 357 -21.56 -5.90 26.23
N PRO A 358 -22.76 -6.02 25.62
CA PRO A 358 -23.96 -6.43 26.36
C PRO A 358 -23.94 -7.89 26.86
N VAL A 359 -23.11 -8.75 26.27
CA VAL A 359 -23.14 -10.20 26.49
C VAL A 359 -21.87 -10.71 27.19
N LEU A 360 -20.69 -10.28 26.73
CA LEU A 360 -19.41 -10.63 27.35
C LEU A 360 -19.03 -9.62 28.45
N GLY A 361 -19.33 -8.34 28.26
CA GLY A 361 -18.92 -7.29 29.21
C GLY A 361 -17.41 -7.33 29.49
N GLU A 362 -17.06 -7.34 30.77
CA GLU A 362 -15.68 -7.47 31.29
C GLU A 362 -15.31 -8.91 31.70
N ASP A 363 -16.13 -9.91 31.35
CA ASP A 363 -15.89 -11.31 31.73
C ASP A 363 -14.74 -11.92 30.90
N ALA A 364 -13.55 -12.00 31.51
CA ALA A 364 -12.35 -12.48 30.87
C ALA A 364 -12.46 -13.95 30.40
N ASP A 365 -13.15 -14.81 31.14
CA ASP A 365 -13.30 -16.22 30.80
C ASP A 365 -14.18 -16.37 29.56
N ALA A 366 -15.26 -15.60 29.47
CA ALA A 366 -16.10 -15.57 28.27
C ALA A 366 -15.34 -15.07 27.03
N TRP A 367 -14.45 -14.07 27.18
CA TRP A 367 -13.58 -13.62 26.08
C TRP A 367 -12.61 -14.71 25.60
N VAL A 368 -11.98 -15.44 26.53
CA VAL A 368 -11.08 -16.55 26.19
C VAL A 368 -11.82 -17.65 25.43
N VAL A 369 -13.03 -18.02 25.88
CA VAL A 369 -13.86 -19.00 25.17
C VAL A 369 -14.22 -18.52 23.76
N ALA A 370 -14.61 -17.26 23.60
CA ALA A 370 -14.94 -16.70 22.29
C ALA A 370 -13.77 -16.78 21.30
N LEU A 371 -12.56 -16.41 21.75
CA LEU A 371 -11.35 -16.48 20.92
C LEU A 371 -10.97 -17.92 20.55
N ASN A 372 -11.12 -18.86 21.47
CA ASN A 372 -10.84 -20.28 21.20
C ASN A 372 -11.83 -20.90 20.21
N LEU A 373 -13.09 -20.47 20.25
CA LEU A 373 -14.11 -20.97 19.33
C LEU A 373 -14.01 -20.32 17.94
N LEU A 374 -13.49 -19.09 17.83
CA LEU A 374 -13.59 -18.27 16.63
C LEU A 374 -13.15 -18.97 15.32
N GLY A 375 -12.07 -19.74 15.35
CA GLY A 375 -11.52 -20.39 14.16
C GLY A 375 -12.47 -21.43 13.53
N ASP A 376 -13.16 -22.19 14.38
CA ASP A 376 -14.02 -23.32 13.96
C ASP A 376 -15.52 -22.99 14.07
N PHE A 377 -15.88 -21.79 14.55
CA PHE A 377 -17.27 -21.42 14.78
C PHE A 377 -18.01 -21.07 13.47
N VAL A 378 -18.95 -21.92 13.09
CA VAL A 378 -19.71 -21.79 11.83
C VAL A 378 -20.82 -20.72 11.85
N GLY A 379 -21.18 -20.21 13.03
CA GLY A 379 -22.22 -19.21 13.21
C GLY A 379 -21.74 -17.77 13.00
N THR A 380 -22.62 -16.83 13.33
CA THR A 380 -22.39 -15.38 13.32
C THR A 380 -21.65 -14.90 14.57
N LEU A 381 -21.17 -13.65 14.59
CA LEU A 381 -20.55 -13.07 15.79
C LEU A 381 -21.50 -13.03 17.00
N PRO A 382 -22.78 -12.62 16.89
CA PRO A 382 -23.70 -12.67 18.03
C PRO A 382 -23.90 -14.09 18.58
N GLU A 383 -23.97 -15.11 17.72
CA GLU A 383 -24.09 -16.51 18.13
C GLU A 383 -22.83 -17.02 18.83
N LEU A 384 -21.63 -16.63 18.35
CA LEU A 384 -20.34 -16.92 18.97
C LEU A 384 -20.27 -16.33 20.38
N VAL A 385 -20.57 -15.04 20.49
CA VAL A 385 -20.58 -14.29 21.75
C VAL A 385 -21.58 -14.88 22.74
N GLY A 386 -22.79 -15.23 22.30
CA GLY A 386 -23.80 -15.89 23.14
C GLY A 386 -23.35 -17.26 23.64
N THR A 387 -22.72 -18.06 22.78
CA THR A 387 -22.20 -19.38 23.14
C THR A 387 -21.04 -19.26 24.13
N ALA A 388 -20.12 -18.33 23.92
CA ALA A 388 -18.99 -18.11 24.82
C ALA A 388 -19.44 -17.67 26.22
N SER A 389 -20.42 -16.75 26.32
CA SER A 389 -21.02 -16.32 27.59
C SER A 389 -21.73 -17.47 28.32
N ALA A 390 -22.38 -18.38 27.59
CA ALA A 390 -23.05 -19.52 28.18
C ALA A 390 -22.08 -20.60 28.69
N VAL A 391 -20.93 -20.79 28.05
CA VAL A 391 -19.91 -21.78 28.43
C VAL A 391 -19.07 -21.31 29.62
N ALA A 392 -18.85 -20.00 29.75
CA ALA A 392 -18.06 -19.43 30.85
C ALA A 392 -18.81 -19.36 32.19
N ARG A 393 -20.14 -19.52 32.20
CA ARG A 393 -20.98 -19.58 33.39
C ARG A 393 -21.17 -21.01 33.88
#